data_AF-I4HHG6-F1
#
_entry.id   AF-I4HHG6-F1
#
_cell.length_a   1.000
_cell.length_b   1.000
_cell.length_c   1.000
_cell.angle_alpha   90.00
_cell.angle_beta   90.00
_cell.angle_gamma   90.00
#
_symmetry.space_group_name_H-M   'P 1'
#
loop_
_entity.id
_entity.type
_entity.pdbx_description
1 polymer ?
#
loop_
_entity_poly.entity_id
_entity_poly.type
_entity_poly.pdbx_seq_one_letter_code
_entity_poly.pdbx_strand_id
1 'polypeptide(L)'
;MLSLEMLGYCDKNPHSQKYPAFLEHFYPNTGDFIALIGNLKTREDLKFLSRVMRENQTPCEWLPVIFGGYIVPDTRRSDHSPFWDCGYSAIMVTDTANMRNPYYHSSQDTIATLDLNFLTRVCQGLCFGLQSLPMR
;
A
#
# COMPACT_ATOMS: atom_id res chain seq x y z
N MET A 1 -10.34 -9.76 0.26
CA MET A 1 -9.02 -10.28 -0.17
C MET A 1 -7.96 -9.24 0.11
N LEU A 2 -6.77 -9.65 0.55
CA LEU A 2 -5.59 -8.78 0.66
C LEU A 2 -4.52 -9.29 -0.30
N SER A 3 -3.98 -8.38 -1.12
CA SER A 3 -2.82 -8.59 -1.97
C SER A 3 -1.63 -7.87 -1.35
N LEU A 4 -0.50 -8.55 -1.23
CA LEU A 4 0.73 -7.99 -0.68
C LEU A 4 1.71 -7.77 -1.82
N GLU A 5 2.07 -6.52 -2.09
CA GLU A 5 2.85 -6.13 -3.27
C GLU A 5 4.00 -5.22 -2.85
N MET A 6 5.21 -5.77 -2.67
CA MET A 6 6.40 -5.08 -2.14
C MET A 6 6.14 -4.36 -0.79
N LEU A 7 6.86 -4.70 0.27
CA LEU A 7 6.47 -4.27 1.63
C LEU A 7 7.58 -3.61 2.45
N GLY A 8 8.80 -3.54 1.92
CA GLY A 8 10.00 -3.37 2.73
C GLY A 8 10.93 -2.25 2.30
N TYR A 9 10.75 -1.67 1.12
CA TYR A 9 11.64 -0.61 0.65
C TYR A 9 11.19 0.76 1.20
N CYS A 10 12.14 1.48 1.80
CA CYS A 10 11.94 2.85 2.28
C CYS A 10 13.02 3.78 1.75
N ASP A 11 12.60 5.01 1.45
CA ASP A 11 13.50 6.12 1.22
C ASP A 11 12.93 7.37 1.91
N LYS A 12 13.68 7.92 2.86
CA LYS A 12 13.26 9.07 3.69
C LYS A 12 13.71 10.41 3.10
N ASN A 13 14.43 10.39 1.99
CA ASN A 13 14.86 11.62 1.33
C ASN A 13 13.63 12.36 0.77
N PRO A 14 13.60 13.70 0.83
CA PRO A 14 12.55 14.46 0.17
C PRO A 14 12.42 14.08 -1.32
N HIS A 15 11.18 14.02 -1.81
CA HIS A 15 10.86 13.68 -3.21
C HIS A 15 11.22 12.25 -3.67
N SER A 16 11.50 11.35 -2.73
CA SER A 16 11.75 9.93 -3.01
C SER A 16 10.50 9.17 -3.42
N GLN A 17 9.31 9.67 -3.10
CA GLN A 17 8.05 9.07 -3.50
C GLN A 17 7.52 9.71 -4.78
N LYS A 18 7.28 8.88 -5.80
CA LYS A 18 6.58 9.26 -7.03
C LYS A 18 5.14 8.77 -7.00
N TYR A 19 4.31 9.34 -7.87
CA TYR A 19 2.90 9.00 -7.98
C TYR A 19 2.42 9.07 -9.43
N PRO A 20 1.32 8.37 -9.78
CA PRO A 20 0.50 8.76 -10.92
C PRO A 20 0.02 10.20 -10.73
N ALA A 21 -0.17 10.90 -11.85
CA ALA A 21 -0.50 12.33 -11.84
C ALA A 21 -1.63 12.68 -10.86
N PHE A 22 -1.49 13.86 -10.24
CA PHE A 22 -2.38 14.47 -9.26
C PHE A 22 -2.33 13.89 -7.84
N LEU A 23 -1.97 12.61 -7.65
CA LEU A 23 -1.94 12.00 -6.32
C LEU A 23 -0.84 12.61 -5.42
N GLU A 24 0.22 13.15 -6.02
CA GLU A 24 1.30 13.86 -5.32
C GLU A 24 0.84 15.09 -4.53
N HIS A 25 -0.36 15.64 -4.82
CA HIS A 25 -0.92 16.78 -4.09
C HIS A 25 -1.60 16.36 -2.77
N PHE A 26 -1.86 15.06 -2.59
CA PHE A 26 -2.62 14.54 -1.45
C PHE A 26 -1.79 13.68 -0.50
N TYR A 27 -0.65 13.15 -0.96
CA TYR A 27 0.16 12.19 -0.21
C TYR A 27 1.59 12.69 0.04
N PRO A 28 2.32 12.14 1.03
CA PRO A 28 3.67 12.57 1.38
C PRO A 28 4.66 12.49 0.22
N ASN A 29 5.64 13.41 0.19
CA ASN A 29 6.71 13.35 -0.82
C ASN A 29 7.89 12.44 -0.43
N THR A 30 7.84 11.79 0.75
CA THR A 30 8.81 10.79 1.20
C THR A 30 8.26 9.38 1.08
N GLY A 31 9.14 8.43 0.76
CA GLY A 31 8.81 7.03 0.56
C GLY A 31 9.00 6.18 1.82
N ASP A 32 8.39 6.53 2.95
CA ASP A 32 8.56 5.82 4.23
C ASP A 32 7.23 5.40 4.89
N PHE A 33 6.22 5.13 4.06
CA PHE A 33 4.90 4.65 4.47
C PHE A 33 4.48 3.40 3.69
N ILE A 34 3.49 2.67 4.23
CA ILE A 34 2.77 1.60 3.51
C ILE A 34 1.43 2.14 2.98
N ALA A 35 1.10 1.84 1.73
CA ALA A 35 -0.14 2.23 1.09
C ALA A 35 -1.17 1.09 1.13
N LEU A 36 -2.42 1.44 1.46
CA LEU A 36 -3.59 0.56 1.32
C LEU A 36 -4.45 1.04 0.16
N ILE A 37 -4.51 0.29 -0.93
CA ILE A 37 -5.26 0.66 -2.14
C ILE A 37 -6.40 -0.34 -2.33
N GLY A 38 -7.64 0.11 -2.28
CA GLY A 38 -8.81 -0.79 -2.34
C GLY A 38 -9.94 -0.19 -3.15
N ASN A 39 -10.88 -1.02 -3.63
CA ASN A 39 -12.06 -0.51 -4.32
C ASN A 39 -13.01 0.20 -3.35
N LEU A 40 -13.99 0.95 -3.88
CA LEU A 40 -14.90 1.73 -3.04
C LEU A 40 -15.64 0.89 -1.95
N LYS A 41 -15.87 -0.40 -2.19
CA LYS A 41 -16.48 -1.32 -1.22
C LYS A 41 -15.63 -1.52 0.04
N THR A 42 -14.31 -1.35 -0.04
CA THR A 42 -13.39 -1.52 1.09
C THR A 42 -13.12 -0.21 1.84
N ARG A 43 -13.81 0.90 1.53
CA ARG A 43 -13.49 2.23 2.08
C ARG A 43 -13.40 2.27 3.60
N GLU A 44 -14.35 1.65 4.29
CA GLU A 44 -14.33 1.64 5.76
C GLU A 44 -13.23 0.72 6.32
N ASP A 45 -12.92 -0.38 5.63
CA ASP A 45 -11.82 -1.27 6.00
C ASP A 45 -10.46 -0.60 5.79
N LEU A 46 -10.29 0.15 4.70
CA LEU A 46 -9.09 0.96 4.43
C LEU A 46 -8.84 1.98 5.53
N LYS A 47 -9.87 2.75 5.92
CA LYS A 47 -9.79 3.72 7.01
C LYS A 47 -9.43 3.05 8.33
N PHE A 48 -10.12 1.95 8.64
CA PHE A 48 -9.89 1.19 9.87
C PHE A 48 -8.46 0.64 9.93
N LEU A 49 -8.04 -0.07 8.90
CA LEU A 49 -6.69 -0.64 8.83
C LEU A 49 -5.63 0.46 8.88
N SER A 50 -5.77 1.54 8.10
CA SER A 50 -4.82 2.66 8.13
C SER A 50 -4.66 3.26 9.53
N ARG A 51 -5.77 3.42 10.25
CA ARG A 51 -5.76 3.89 11.65
C ARG A 51 -4.99 2.92 12.55
N VAL A 52 -5.31 1.62 12.52
CA VAL A 52 -4.63 0.61 13.37
C VAL A 52 -3.14 0.52 13.04
N MET A 53 -2.78 0.58 11.76
CA MET A 53 -1.37 0.59 11.32
C MET A 53 -0.61 1.77 11.94
N ARG A 54 -1.21 2.98 11.90
CA ARG A 54 -0.60 4.19 12.49
C ARG A 54 -0.52 4.13 14.01
N GLU A 55 -1.55 3.64 14.69
CA GLU A 55 -1.54 3.41 16.15
C GLU A 55 -0.43 2.43 16.56
N ASN A 56 -0.08 1.49 15.69
CA ASN A 56 1.05 0.55 15.85
C ASN A 56 2.35 1.04 15.17
N GLN A 57 2.56 2.36 15.11
CA GLN A 57 3.82 2.98 14.64
C GLN A 57 4.24 2.63 13.21
N THR A 58 3.29 2.25 12.35
CA THR A 58 3.52 2.04 10.92
C THR A 58 2.89 3.20 10.15
N PRO A 59 3.69 4.13 9.57
CA PRO A 59 3.15 5.18 8.70
C PRO A 59 2.36 4.54 7.56
N CYS A 60 1.10 4.95 7.39
CA CYS A 60 0.19 4.25 6.49
C CYS A 60 -0.79 5.18 5.77
N GLU A 61 -0.69 5.26 4.46
CA GLU A 61 -1.64 5.99 3.61
C GLU A 61 -2.68 5.05 3.00
N TRP A 62 -3.83 5.58 2.59
CA TRP A 62 -4.86 4.78 1.94
C TRP A 62 -5.54 5.51 0.78
N LEU A 63 -6.00 4.75 -0.21
CA LEU A 63 -6.65 5.24 -1.43
C LEU A 63 -7.86 4.37 -1.77
N PRO A 64 -9.10 4.89 -1.68
CA PRO A 64 -10.27 4.24 -2.24
C PRO A 64 -10.33 4.52 -3.75
N VAL A 65 -10.39 3.46 -4.54
CA VAL A 65 -10.39 3.51 -6.00
C VAL A 65 -11.81 3.35 -6.53
N ILE A 66 -12.17 4.21 -7.48
CA ILE A 66 -13.44 4.20 -8.20
C ILE A 66 -13.26 3.66 -9.62
N PHE A 67 -14.37 3.30 -10.28
CA PHE A 67 -14.37 2.77 -11.65
C PHE A 67 -13.34 1.66 -11.89
N GLY A 68 -13.17 0.75 -10.92
CA GLY A 68 -12.24 -0.37 -11.02
C GLY A 68 -10.76 0.00 -11.19
N GLY A 69 -10.37 1.28 -11.01
CA GLY A 69 -9.00 1.73 -11.24
C GLY A 69 -8.65 2.03 -12.70
N TYR A 70 -9.62 2.05 -13.61
CA TYR A 70 -9.36 2.37 -15.03
C TYR A 70 -8.92 3.83 -15.26
N ILE A 71 -9.27 4.76 -14.36
CA ILE A 71 -8.81 6.16 -14.41
C ILE A 71 -7.33 6.29 -14.02
N VAL A 72 -6.87 5.45 -13.09
CA VAL A 72 -5.48 5.43 -12.61
C VAL A 72 -4.96 3.99 -12.72
N PRO A 73 -4.56 3.54 -13.93
CA PRO A 73 -4.26 2.13 -14.19
C PRO A 73 -3.18 1.53 -13.29
N ASP A 74 -2.23 2.34 -12.79
CA ASP A 74 -1.21 1.89 -11.84
C ASP A 74 -1.81 1.30 -10.55
N THR A 75 -3.03 1.72 -10.15
CA THR A 75 -3.73 1.14 -8.99
C THR A 75 -4.18 -0.31 -9.20
N ARG A 76 -4.08 -0.84 -10.42
CA ARG A 76 -4.46 -2.21 -10.78
C ARG A 76 -3.26 -3.18 -10.84
N ARG A 77 -2.04 -2.72 -10.53
CA ARG A 77 -0.80 -3.50 -10.74
C ARG A 77 -0.44 -4.46 -9.60
N SER A 78 -1.39 -5.31 -9.20
CA SER A 78 -1.14 -6.53 -8.40
C SER A 78 -2.35 -7.47 -8.45
N ASP A 79 -2.32 -8.54 -7.66
CA ASP A 79 -3.29 -9.66 -7.68
C ASP A 79 -4.69 -9.29 -7.19
N HIS A 80 -4.90 -8.09 -6.63
CA HIS A 80 -6.22 -7.61 -6.22
C HIS A 80 -7.09 -7.19 -7.40
N SER A 81 -6.52 -6.83 -8.56
CA SER A 81 -7.28 -6.26 -9.67
C SER A 81 -8.31 -7.22 -10.30
N PRO A 82 -8.05 -8.53 -10.48
CA PRO A 82 -9.08 -9.45 -10.98
C PRO A 82 -10.24 -9.62 -9.99
N PHE A 83 -9.98 -9.48 -8.69
CA PHE A 83 -11.05 -9.49 -7.68
C PHE A 83 -11.96 -8.28 -7.80
N TRP A 84 -11.41 -7.10 -8.13
CA TRP A 84 -12.23 -5.93 -8.43
C TRP A 84 -13.11 -6.16 -9.66
N ASP A 85 -12.58 -6.79 -10.71
CA ASP A 85 -13.32 -7.09 -11.94
C ASP A 85 -14.49 -8.07 -11.69
N CYS A 86 -14.31 -9.01 -10.76
CA CYS A 86 -15.39 -9.89 -10.28
C CYS A 86 -16.29 -9.25 -9.21
N GLY A 87 -16.08 -7.99 -8.85
CA GLY A 87 -16.91 -7.24 -7.90
C GLY A 87 -16.64 -7.55 -6.43
N TYR A 88 -15.56 -8.25 -6.08
CA TYR A 88 -15.19 -8.55 -4.69
C TYR A 88 -14.50 -7.36 -3.99
N SER A 89 -14.61 -7.32 -2.66
CA SER A 89 -13.83 -6.42 -1.81
C SER A 89 -12.37 -6.89 -1.74
N ALA A 90 -11.45 -6.10 -2.30
CA ALA A 90 -10.02 -6.41 -2.30
C ALA A 90 -9.16 -5.17 -2.07
N ILE A 91 -8.10 -5.35 -1.29
CA ILE A 91 -7.14 -4.31 -0.91
C ILE A 91 -5.73 -4.79 -1.29
N MET A 92 -4.95 -3.93 -1.94
CA MET A 92 -3.51 -4.07 -2.11
C MET A 92 -2.79 -3.34 -0.97
N VAL A 93 -1.81 -3.99 -0.36
CA VAL A 93 -0.88 -3.42 0.61
C VAL A 93 0.49 -3.33 -0.05
N THR A 94 1.04 -2.13 -0.14
CA THR A 94 2.27 -1.91 -0.92
C THR A 94 3.14 -0.79 -0.37
N ASP A 95 4.46 -0.94 -0.48
CA ASP A 95 5.45 0.13 -0.31
C ASP A 95 5.57 1.02 -1.55
N THR A 96 4.68 0.85 -2.53
CA THR A 96 4.58 1.52 -3.83
C THR A 96 5.60 1.09 -4.89
N ALA A 97 6.38 0.04 -4.63
CA ALA A 97 7.16 -0.67 -5.63
C ALA A 97 7.99 0.29 -6.52
N ASN A 98 7.84 0.22 -7.85
CA ASN A 98 8.60 1.04 -8.80
C ASN A 98 8.38 2.56 -8.69
N MET A 99 7.42 3.03 -7.90
CA MET A 99 7.24 4.46 -7.62
C MET A 99 8.22 4.99 -6.56
N ARG A 100 8.90 4.09 -5.86
CA ARG A 100 9.85 4.40 -4.79
C ARG A 100 11.15 3.62 -4.91
N ASN A 101 11.09 2.32 -5.17
CA ASN A 101 12.25 1.44 -5.27
C ASN A 101 12.89 1.58 -6.67
N PRO A 102 14.10 2.17 -6.78
CA PRO A 102 14.80 2.31 -8.06
C PRO A 102 15.34 0.96 -8.58
N TYR A 103 15.37 -0.08 -7.75
CA TYR A 103 15.87 -1.41 -8.08
C TYR A 103 14.78 -2.39 -8.49
N TYR A 104 13.51 -1.98 -8.52
CA TYR A 104 12.38 -2.84 -8.87
C TYR A 104 12.62 -3.60 -10.19
N HIS A 105 12.34 -4.92 -10.20
CA HIS A 105 12.59 -5.82 -11.33
C HIS A 105 14.06 -5.86 -11.82
N SER A 106 15.01 -5.65 -10.91
CA SER A 106 16.44 -5.80 -11.19
C SER A 106 17.10 -6.78 -10.23
N SER A 107 18.30 -7.25 -10.58
CA SER A 107 19.12 -8.09 -9.68
C SER A 107 19.63 -7.35 -8.44
N GLN A 108 19.45 -6.02 -8.38
CA GLN A 108 19.82 -5.21 -7.22
C GLN A 108 18.71 -5.13 -6.18
N ASP A 109 17.49 -5.58 -6.51
CA ASP A 109 16.39 -5.74 -5.55
C ASP A 109 16.70 -6.89 -4.61
N THR A 110 17.34 -6.58 -3.49
CA THR A 110 17.93 -7.57 -2.59
C THR A 110 17.52 -7.28 -1.15
N ILE A 111 17.71 -8.24 -0.25
CA ILE A 111 17.40 -8.04 1.17
C ILE A 111 18.18 -6.83 1.74
N ALA A 112 19.38 -6.55 1.23
CA ALA A 112 20.20 -5.42 1.66
C ALA A 112 19.58 -4.04 1.34
N THR A 113 18.65 -3.96 0.39
CA THR A 113 17.94 -2.72 0.05
C THR A 113 16.66 -2.51 0.85
N LEU A 114 16.26 -3.46 1.70
CA LEU A 114 15.03 -3.37 2.49
C LEU A 114 15.28 -2.78 3.88
N ASP A 115 14.33 -2.00 4.39
CA ASP A 115 14.23 -1.64 5.80
C ASP A 115 13.45 -2.75 6.53
N LEU A 116 14.18 -3.69 7.14
CA LEU A 116 13.59 -4.82 7.84
C LEU A 116 12.80 -4.42 9.10
N ASN A 117 13.13 -3.27 9.71
CA ASN A 117 12.36 -2.76 10.84
C ASN A 117 11.02 -2.22 10.36
N PHE A 118 11.00 -1.50 9.23
CA PHE A 118 9.76 -1.07 8.59
C PHE A 118 8.90 -2.27 8.17
N LEU A 119 9.47 -3.26 7.48
CA LEU A 119 8.78 -4.48 7.08
C LEU A 119 8.19 -5.23 8.29
N THR A 120 8.94 -5.33 9.39
CA THR A 120 8.45 -5.95 10.63
C THR A 120 7.23 -5.22 11.19
N ARG A 121 7.28 -3.88 11.23
CA ARG A 121 6.15 -3.06 11.68
C ARG A 121 4.94 -3.21 10.75
N VAL A 122 5.14 -3.26 9.43
CA VAL A 122 4.08 -3.55 8.46
C VAL A 122 3.41 -4.89 8.76
N CYS A 123 4.18 -5.96 8.92
CA CYS A 123 3.65 -7.29 9.23
C CYS A 123 2.86 -7.30 10.54
N GLN A 124 3.42 -6.72 11.61
CA GLN A 124 2.77 -6.65 12.92
C GLN A 124 1.48 -5.81 12.86
N GLY A 125 1.53 -4.64 12.24
CA GLY A 125 0.37 -3.77 12.05
C GLY A 125 -0.75 -4.47 11.27
N LEU A 126 -0.41 -5.23 10.23
CA LEU A 126 -1.39 -6.04 9.48
C LEU A 126 -1.99 -7.14 10.35
N CYS A 127 -1.18 -7.86 11.13
CA CYS A 127 -1.68 -8.87 12.08
C CYS A 127 -2.67 -8.26 13.07
N PHE A 128 -2.32 -7.14 13.73
CA PHE A 128 -3.21 -6.46 14.67
C PHE A 128 -4.46 -5.91 13.98
N GLY A 129 -4.31 -5.29 12.81
CA GLY A 129 -5.43 -4.76 12.03
C GLY A 129 -6.42 -5.84 11.63
N LEU A 130 -5.92 -6.98 11.16
CA LEU A 130 -6.76 -8.11 10.75
C LEU A 130 -7.48 -8.77 11.93
N GLN A 131 -6.81 -8.92 13.07
CA GLN A 131 -7.42 -9.45 14.30
C GLN A 131 -8.50 -8.51 14.87
N SER A 132 -8.38 -7.21 14.59
CA SER A 132 -9.29 -6.19 15.11
C SER A 132 -10.39 -5.80 14.10
N LEU A 133 -10.38 -6.36 12.89
CA LEU A 133 -11.37 -6.03 11.87
C LEU A 133 -12.77 -6.39 12.38
N PRO A 134 -13.75 -5.46 12.30
CA PRO A 134 -15.11 -5.75 12.68
C PRO A 134 -15.64 -6.91 11.85
N MET A 135 -16.15 -7.97 12.49
CA MET A 135 -16.90 -9.00 11.77
C MET A 135 -18.13 -8.35 11.14
N ARG A 136 -18.32 -8.56 9.84
CA ARG A 136 -19.48 -8.09 9.07
C ARG A 136 -20.15 -9.26 8.37
#